data_AF-A0A094YR69-F1
#
_entry.id   AF-A0A094YR69-F1
#
_cell.length_a   1.000
_cell.length_b   1.000
_cell.length_c   1.000
_cell.angle_alpha   90.00
_cell.angle_beta   90.00
_cell.angle_gamma   90.00
#
_symmetry.space_group_name_H-M   'P 1'
#
loop_
_entity.id
_entity.type
_entity.pdbx_description
1 polymer ?
#
loop_
_entity_poly.entity_id
_entity_poly.type
_entity_poly.pdbx_seq_one_letter_code
_entity_poly.pdbx_strand_id
1 'polypeptide(L)'
;MMDAPLVAKYQGRAIPDTDWEALDAQSRYVAVEPWLITPWRCWNELAGERLHTQDVFGGGMGAVRGIPRPQELPYRAVQEWCDRNRLYGENREFVIACVRILDANFIRLSTIQIKQELKTIFGK
;
A
#
# COMPACT_ATOMS: atom_id res chain seq x y z
N MET A 1 9.67 8.12 20.43
CA MET A 1 9.17 7.00 21.26
C MET A 1 7.67 7.02 21.07
N MET A 2 7.11 6.11 20.25
CA MET A 2 5.66 6.07 20.02
C MET A 2 4.98 5.46 21.24
N ASP A 3 3.91 6.10 21.72
CA ASP A 3 3.16 5.69 22.91
C ASP A 3 2.62 4.26 22.77
N ALA A 4 2.96 3.41 23.75
CA ALA A 4 2.50 2.02 23.90
C ALA A 4 0.98 1.78 23.67
N PRO A 5 0.04 2.69 24.03
CA PRO A 5 -1.38 2.51 23.73
C PRO A 5 -1.73 2.49 22.23
N LEU A 6 -0.97 3.16 21.37
CA LEU A 6 -1.22 3.11 19.92
C LEU A 6 -0.87 1.73 19.36
N VAL A 7 0.24 1.14 19.79
CA VAL A 7 0.71 -0.17 19.30
C VAL A 7 -0.30 -1.30 19.59
N ALA A 8 -0.96 -1.24 20.74
CA ALA A 8 -2.00 -2.22 21.12
C ALA A 8 -3.26 -2.12 20.25
N LYS A 9 -3.62 -0.92 19.76
CA LYS A 9 -4.81 -0.71 18.91
C LYS A 9 -4.66 -1.32 17.50
N TYR A 10 -3.42 -1.54 17.06
CA TYR A 10 -3.10 -2.07 15.73
C TYR A 10 -2.64 -3.54 15.73
N GLN A 11 -2.78 -4.27 16.84
CA GLN A 11 -2.52 -5.71 16.83
C GLN A 11 -3.59 -6.42 15.99
N GLY A 12 -3.15 -6.94 14.84
CA GLY A 12 -4.00 -7.59 13.84
C GLY A 12 -4.83 -8.72 14.44
N ARG A 13 -6.14 -8.68 14.16
CA ARG A 13 -7.02 -9.83 14.40
C ARG A 13 -6.51 -11.04 13.63
N ALA A 14 -6.74 -12.23 14.19
CA ALA A 14 -6.42 -13.50 13.53
C ALA A 14 -6.99 -13.53 12.10
N ILE A 15 -6.15 -13.99 11.17
CA ILE A 15 -6.48 -14.19 9.76
C ILE A 15 -7.48 -15.35 9.68
N PRO A 16 -8.69 -15.17 9.11
CA PRO A 16 -9.61 -16.28 8.89
C PRO A 16 -9.06 -17.20 7.81
N ASP A 17 -9.08 -18.51 8.05
CA ASP A 17 -8.37 -19.50 7.23
C ASP A 17 -9.00 -19.78 5.84
N THR A 18 -10.16 -19.21 5.47
CA THR A 18 -10.89 -19.74 4.30
C THR A 18 -11.78 -18.80 3.49
N ASP A 19 -11.86 -17.51 3.81
CA ASP A 19 -12.70 -16.58 3.05
C ASP A 19 -11.88 -15.35 2.60
N TRP A 20 -11.49 -15.35 1.33
CA TRP A 20 -10.71 -14.27 0.72
C TRP A 20 -11.53 -12.98 0.57
N GLU A 21 -12.85 -13.05 0.44
CA GLU A 21 -13.71 -11.87 0.46
C GLU A 21 -13.85 -11.32 1.88
N ALA A 22 -13.93 -12.18 2.90
CA ALA A 22 -13.87 -11.75 4.28
C ALA A 22 -12.48 -11.22 4.68
N LEU A 23 -11.39 -11.77 4.13
CA LEU A 23 -10.03 -11.27 4.33
C LEU A 23 -9.86 -9.90 3.67
N ASP A 24 -10.38 -9.72 2.45
CA ASP A 24 -10.41 -8.43 1.77
C ASP A 24 -11.29 -7.42 2.54
N ALA A 25 -12.48 -7.82 2.99
CA ALA A 25 -13.35 -6.98 3.83
C ALA A 25 -12.73 -6.63 5.19
N GLN A 26 -12.00 -7.57 5.82
CA GLN A 26 -11.34 -7.38 7.11
C GLN A 26 -10.04 -6.59 6.98
N SER A 27 -9.29 -6.75 5.89
CA SER A 27 -8.12 -5.91 5.58
C SER A 27 -8.52 -4.49 5.20
N ARG A 28 -9.75 -4.29 4.69
CA ARG A 28 -10.40 -2.97 4.56
C ARG A 28 -10.90 -2.41 5.90
N TYR A 29 -10.95 -3.21 6.96
CA TYR A 29 -11.28 -2.78 8.32
C TYR A 29 -10.01 -2.41 9.11
N VAL A 30 -9.17 -1.53 8.55
CA VAL A 30 -8.12 -0.88 9.33
C VAL A 30 -8.82 0.10 10.27
N ALA A 31 -8.50 0.05 11.58
CA ALA A 31 -8.95 1.06 12.54
C ALA A 31 -8.24 2.38 12.27
N VAL A 32 -8.68 3.08 11.22
CA VAL A 32 -8.17 4.39 10.83
C VAL A 32 -8.87 5.43 11.70
N GLU A 33 -8.10 6.35 12.28
CA GLU A 33 -8.67 7.47 13.01
C GLU A 33 -9.67 8.24 12.10
N PRO A 34 -10.80 8.75 12.63
CA PRO A 34 -11.87 9.30 11.79
C PRO A 34 -11.41 10.36 10.77
N TRP A 35 -10.43 11.20 11.17
CA TRP A 35 -9.86 12.25 10.33
C TRP A 35 -8.92 11.74 9.22
N LEU A 36 -8.51 10.47 9.27
CA LEU A 36 -7.67 9.79 8.26
C LEU A 36 -8.46 8.86 7.34
N ILE A 37 -9.76 8.64 7.59
CA ILE A 37 -10.58 7.71 6.78
C ILE A 37 -10.58 8.14 5.31
N THR A 38 -10.77 9.42 5.02
CA THR A 38 -10.84 9.92 3.64
C THR A 38 -9.52 9.73 2.87
N PRO A 39 -8.35 10.12 3.41
CA PRO A 39 -7.07 9.79 2.78
C PRO A 39 -6.83 8.28 2.60
N TRP A 40 -7.15 7.47 3.62
CA TRP A 40 -6.98 6.02 3.52
C TRP A 40 -7.85 5.40 2.43
N ARG A 41 -9.13 5.82 2.35
CA ARG A 41 -10.05 5.38 1.29
C ARG A 41 -9.54 5.76 -0.09
N CYS A 42 -9.07 7.00 -0.26
CA CYS A 42 -8.49 7.46 -1.52
C CYS A 42 -7.34 6.56 -1.97
N TRP A 43 -6.35 6.34 -1.07
CA TRP A 43 -5.21 5.50 -1.37
C TRP A 43 -5.59 4.04 -1.66
N ASN A 44 -6.55 3.49 -0.92
CA ASN A 44 -6.99 2.10 -1.05
C ASN A 44 -7.83 1.87 -2.32
N GLU A 45 -8.75 2.77 -2.65
CA GLU A 45 -9.58 2.67 -3.86
C GLU A 45 -8.74 2.84 -5.14
N LEU A 46 -7.68 3.66 -5.09
CA LEU A 46 -6.77 3.86 -6.23
C LEU A 46 -5.68 2.78 -6.36
N ALA A 47 -5.61 1.80 -5.45
CA ALA A 47 -4.59 0.76 -5.50
C ALA A 47 -4.60 -0.03 -6.82
N GLY A 48 -5.78 -0.21 -7.43
CA GLY A 48 -5.94 -0.87 -8.73
C GLY A 48 -5.46 -0.05 -9.94
N GLU A 49 -5.32 1.27 -9.79
CA GLU A 49 -4.80 2.16 -10.85
C GLU A 49 -3.27 2.21 -10.86
N ARG A 50 -2.62 1.52 -9.92
CA ARG A 50 -1.17 1.52 -9.76
C ARG A 50 -0.48 0.76 -10.89
N LEU A 51 0.41 1.46 -11.58
CA LEU A 51 1.29 0.85 -12.56
C LEU A 51 2.37 0.01 -11.87
N HIS A 52 2.77 -1.06 -12.55
CA HIS A 52 3.87 -1.91 -12.11
C HIS A 52 4.94 -1.97 -13.21
N THR A 53 6.20 -1.84 -12.84
CA THR A 53 7.30 -2.27 -13.72
C THR A 53 7.64 -3.72 -13.42
N GLN A 54 8.17 -4.45 -14.39
CA GLN A 54 8.64 -5.81 -14.19
C GLN A 54 10.16 -5.83 -14.29
N ASP A 55 10.81 -6.17 -13.18
CA ASP A 55 12.24 -6.46 -13.19
C ASP A 55 12.43 -7.96 -13.36
N VAL A 56 13.31 -8.38 -14.26
CA VAL A 56 13.64 -9.78 -14.47
C VAL A 56 15.06 -10.03 -13.98
N PHE A 57 15.20 -10.91 -13.00
CA PHE A 57 16.48 -11.32 -12.43
C PHE A 57 16.82 -12.74 -12.88
N GLY A 58 18.03 -12.94 -13.38
CA GLY A 58 18.58 -14.25 -13.74
C GLY A 58 19.65 -14.69 -12.74
N GLY A 59 19.58 -15.96 -12.31
CA GLY A 59 20.60 -16.63 -11.51
C GLY A 59 21.27 -17.77 -12.27
N GLY A 60 22.42 -18.24 -11.76
CA GLY A 60 23.10 -19.42 -12.28
C GLY A 60 22.17 -20.65 -12.33
N MET A 61 22.40 -21.53 -13.32
CA MET A 61 21.56 -22.71 -13.63
C MET A 61 20.12 -22.42 -14.11
N GLY A 62 19.86 -21.28 -14.74
CA GLY A 62 18.63 -21.04 -15.50
C GLY A 62 17.42 -20.57 -14.68
N ALA A 63 17.61 -20.23 -13.40
CA ALA A 63 16.56 -19.63 -12.59
C ALA A 63 16.32 -18.18 -13.05
N VAL A 64 15.10 -17.89 -13.54
CA VAL A 64 14.66 -16.54 -13.91
C VAL A 64 13.45 -16.16 -13.07
N ARG A 65 13.49 -14.98 -12.44
CA ARG A 65 12.38 -14.46 -11.62
C ARG A 65 12.00 -13.06 -12.09
N GLY A 66 10.77 -12.93 -12.58
CA GLY A 66 10.13 -11.63 -12.78
C GLY A 66 9.49 -11.16 -11.47
N ILE A 67 9.86 -9.96 -11.02
CA ILE A 67 9.27 -9.34 -9.82
C ILE A 67 8.56 -8.05 -10.24
N PRO A 68 7.24 -7.93 -9.99
CA PRO A 68 6.53 -6.68 -10.20
C PRO A 68 6.95 -5.65 -9.14
N ARG A 69 7.40 -4.48 -9.57
CA ARG A 69 7.63 -3.33 -8.70
C ARG A 69 6.47 -2.34 -8.80
N PRO A 70 5.83 -2.01 -7.67
CA PRO A 70 4.82 -0.96 -7.66
C PRO A 70 5.45 0.39 -7.97
N GLN A 71 4.81 1.17 -8.84
CA GLN A 71 5.10 2.59 -9.04
C GLN A 71 4.27 3.46 -8.09
N GLU A 72 4.59 4.75 -8.07
CA GLU A 72 3.78 5.77 -7.43
C GLU A 72 2.39 5.85 -8.06
N LEU A 73 1.39 6.14 -7.23
CA LEU A 73 0.05 6.46 -7.70
C LEU A 73 0.12 7.72 -8.58
N PRO A 74 -0.49 7.70 -9.78
CA PRO A 74 -0.53 8.88 -10.61
C PRO A 74 -1.16 10.05 -9.87
N TYR A 75 -0.47 11.18 -9.79
CA TYR A 75 -0.97 12.37 -9.11
C TYR A 75 -2.35 12.79 -9.64
N ARG A 76 -2.56 12.66 -10.95
CA ARG A 76 -3.83 12.93 -11.62
C ARG A 76 -4.96 12.04 -11.13
N ALA A 77 -4.71 10.75 -10.88
CA ALA A 77 -5.73 9.83 -10.37
C ALA A 77 -6.21 10.26 -8.97
N VAL A 78 -5.28 10.71 -8.12
CA VAL A 78 -5.61 11.25 -6.78
C VAL A 78 -6.44 12.53 -6.91
N GLN A 79 -6.09 13.41 -7.85
CA GLN A 79 -6.86 14.63 -8.12
C GLN A 79 -8.29 14.31 -8.61
N GLU A 80 -8.43 13.40 -9.57
CA GLU A 80 -9.72 12.98 -10.12
C GLU A 80 -10.57 12.27 -9.06
N TRP A 81 -9.96 11.52 -8.14
CA TRP A 81 -10.64 10.97 -6.97
C TRP A 81 -11.16 12.07 -6.03
N CYS A 82 -10.34 13.08 -5.73
CA CYS A 82 -10.77 14.23 -4.93
C CYS A 82 -11.94 14.97 -5.59
N ASP A 83 -11.89 15.19 -6.90
CA ASP A 83 -12.95 15.86 -7.66
C ASP A 83 -14.26 15.05 -7.64
N ARG A 84 -14.20 13.73 -7.87
CA ARG A 84 -15.36 12.84 -7.76
C ARG A 84 -15.99 12.85 -6.36
N ASN A 85 -15.17 12.98 -5.32
CA ASN A 85 -15.61 13.01 -3.92
C ASN A 85 -15.89 14.44 -3.40
N ARG A 86 -15.89 15.45 -4.28
CA ARG A 86 -16.20 16.86 -3.95
C ARG A 86 -15.30 17.44 -2.85
N LEU A 87 -14.03 17.05 -2.84
CA LEU A 87 -13.03 17.60 -1.94
C LEU A 87 -12.39 18.85 -2.54
N TYR A 88 -12.45 19.96 -1.81
CA TYR A 88 -11.94 21.26 -2.25
C TYR A 88 -11.11 21.93 -1.15
N GLY A 89 -10.31 22.93 -1.54
CA GLY A 89 -9.49 23.73 -0.63
C GLY A 89 -8.56 22.87 0.23
N GLU A 90 -8.46 23.22 1.52
CA GLU A 90 -7.59 22.57 2.49
C GLU A 90 -7.85 21.07 2.63
N ASN A 91 -9.10 20.62 2.51
CA ASN A 91 -9.44 19.19 2.58
C ASN A 91 -8.83 18.39 1.42
N ARG A 92 -8.79 18.98 0.21
CA ARG A 92 -8.13 18.37 -0.95
C ARG A 92 -6.62 18.29 -0.74
N GLU A 93 -6.02 19.39 -0.29
CA GLU A 93 -4.57 19.45 -0.05
C GLU A 93 -4.15 18.46 1.04
N PHE A 94 -4.92 18.37 2.11
CA PHE A 94 -4.72 17.41 3.19
C PHE A 94 -4.76 15.96 2.68
N VAL A 95 -5.80 15.58 1.93
CA VAL A 95 -5.93 14.22 1.38
C VAL A 95 -4.77 13.89 0.45
N ILE A 96 -4.42 14.80 -0.47
CA ILE A 96 -3.31 14.61 -1.39
C ILE A 96 -1.99 14.40 -0.64
N ALA A 97 -1.72 15.21 0.38
CA ALA A 97 -0.50 15.09 1.18
C ALA A 97 -0.43 13.74 1.92
N CYS A 98 -1.52 13.33 2.57
CA CYS A 98 -1.60 12.05 3.26
C CYS A 98 -1.43 10.87 2.30
N VAL A 99 -2.09 10.88 1.14
CA VAL A 99 -1.99 9.82 0.13
C VAL A 99 -0.55 9.69 -0.37
N ARG A 100 0.14 10.81 -0.63
CA ARG A 100 1.57 10.78 -1.02
C ARG A 100 2.46 10.14 0.03
N ILE A 101 2.24 10.42 1.31
CA ILE A 101 3.01 9.82 2.41
C ILE A 101 2.75 8.32 2.51
N LEU A 102 1.48 7.90 2.45
CA LEU A 102 1.09 6.50 2.47
C LEU A 102 1.73 5.75 1.30
N ASP A 103 1.69 6.36 0.11
CA ASP A 103 2.19 5.77 -1.11
C ASP A 103 3.71 5.60 -1.11
N ALA A 104 4.45 6.64 -0.71
CA ALA A 104 5.89 6.57 -0.54
C ALA A 104 6.31 5.50 0.48
N ASN A 105 5.57 5.37 1.58
CA ASN A 105 5.86 4.35 2.58
C ASN A 105 5.57 2.93 2.06
N PHE A 106 4.50 2.75 1.30
CA PHE A 106 4.19 1.48 0.64
C PHE A 106 5.32 1.05 -0.30
N ILE A 107 5.75 1.92 -1.21
CA ILE A 107 6.84 1.63 -2.17
C ILE A 107 8.14 1.26 -1.44
N ARG A 108 8.46 1.98 -0.36
CA ARG A 108 9.63 1.67 0.47
C ARG A 108 9.54 0.28 1.07
N LEU A 109 8.39 -0.09 1.64
CA LEU A 109 8.17 -1.41 2.23
C LEU A 109 8.21 -2.52 1.17
N SER A 110 7.55 -2.34 0.02
CA SER A 110 7.62 -3.28 -1.10
C SER A 110 9.06 -3.47 -1.58
N THR A 111 9.86 -2.40 -1.66
CA THR A 111 11.27 -2.49 -2.04
C THR A 111 12.09 -3.31 -1.04
N ILE A 112 11.83 -3.17 0.26
CA ILE A 112 12.49 -3.96 1.30
C ILE A 112 12.12 -5.45 1.15
N GLN A 113 10.83 -5.73 0.97
CA GLN A 113 10.33 -7.10 0.79
C GLN A 113 10.93 -7.77 -0.46
N ILE A 114 10.97 -7.07 -1.60
CA ILE A 114 11.57 -7.55 -2.84
C ILE A 114 13.05 -7.89 -2.63
N LYS A 115 13.80 -7.05 -1.92
CA LYS A 115 15.22 -7.34 -1.60
C LYS A 115 15.37 -8.61 -0.75
N GLN A 116 14.48 -8.84 0.21
CA GLN A 116 14.49 -10.03 1.05
C GLN A 116 14.13 -11.30 0.25
N GLU A 117 13.14 -11.23 -0.65
CA GLU A 117 12.79 -12.32 -1.55
C GLU A 117 13.95 -12.68 -2.48
N LEU A 118 14.57 -11.69 -3.12
CA LEU A 118 15.72 -11.90 -4.00
C LEU A 118 16.90 -12.53 -3.26
N LYS A 119 17.20 -12.10 -2.03
CA LYS A 119 18.25 -12.71 -1.21
C LYS A 119 17.95 -14.17 -0.89
N THR A 120 16.69 -14.51 -0.65
CA THR A 120 16.27 -15.90 -0.38
C THR A 120 16.42 -16.77 -1.62
N ILE A 121 16.09 -16.25 -2.81
CA ILE A 121 16.11 -17.00 -4.07
C ILE A 121 17.54 -17.17 -4.61
N PHE A 122 18.35 -16.11 -4.62
CA PHE A 122 19.65 -16.08 -5.30
C PHE A 122 20.86 -16.05 -4.35
N GLY A 123 20.65 -15.87 -3.05
CA GLY A 123 21.73 -15.73 -2.06
C GLY A 123 22.27 -17.05 -1.51
N LYS A 124 22.32 -18.11 -2.33
CA LYS A 124 23.13 -19.31 -2.04
C LYS A 124 24.46 -19.23 -2.77
#